data_AF-T0Y988-F1
#
_entry.id   AF-T0Y988-F1
#
_cell.length_a   1.000
_cell.length_b   1.000
_cell.length_c   1.000
_cell.angle_alpha   90.00
_cell.angle_beta   90.00
_cell.angle_gamma   90.00
#
_symmetry.space_group_name_H-M   'P 1'
#
loop_
_entity.id
_entity.type
_entity.pdbx_description
1 polymer ?
#
loop_
_entity_poly.entity_id
_entity_poly.type
_entity_poly.pdbx_seq_one_letter_code
_entity_poly.pdbx_strand_id
1 'polypeptide(L)'
;MPDAAAYQNLIISYVNGAPVRLHDVASVVNGVENDQVAAWANGKSAVLLDIRRQPSANIVETVAAIRAELPALRAVLPAGVNLGIFADRTITIRASVADVEFTLLLAIVLVVMVIFVFLRRLWATVIPSVAVPLSLIGTFGVMAFAGFSLDNLSLMALTVATGFVVDDAIVMIENIVRYIEQGKQPREAAEIGAREIGFTIISLTVSLIAVFLPLLLMPGVTGRLFHEFAWVLSIAVRCQR
;
A
#
# COMPACT_ATOMS: atom_id res chain seq x y z
N MET A 1 0.95 34.19 28.97
CA MET A 1 2.22 33.78 29.63
C MET A 1 2.89 35.04 30.17
N PRO A 2 3.57 35.00 31.33
CA PRO A 2 4.05 36.20 31.99
C PRO A 2 5.20 36.78 31.16
N ASP A 3 5.06 38.05 30.82
CA ASP A 3 6.07 38.83 30.12
C ASP A 3 7.41 38.80 30.88
N ALA A 4 8.55 38.75 30.18
CA ALA A 4 9.90 38.76 30.78
C ALA A 4 10.07 39.86 31.84
N ALA A 5 9.40 41.00 31.68
CA ALA A 5 9.39 42.11 32.63
C ALA A 5 8.91 41.70 34.04
N ALA A 6 8.00 40.72 34.16
CA ALA A 6 7.52 40.25 35.45
C ALA A 6 8.61 39.50 36.25
N TYR A 7 9.52 38.82 35.56
CA TYR A 7 10.60 38.05 36.17
C TYR A 7 11.80 38.93 36.57
N GLN A 8 11.98 40.09 35.94
CA GLN A 8 13.09 41.01 36.24
C GLN A 8 13.09 41.48 37.71
N ASN A 9 11.93 41.60 38.33
CA ASN A 9 11.78 42.04 39.72
C ASN A 9 11.75 40.91 40.75
N LEU A 10 11.99 39.67 40.32
CA LEU A 10 12.04 38.53 41.23
C LEU A 10 13.24 38.66 42.17
N ILE A 11 13.00 38.63 43.48
CA ILE A 11 14.05 38.68 44.50
C ILE A 11 14.67 37.28 44.60
N ILE A 12 15.97 37.17 44.33
CA ILE A 12 16.71 35.91 44.33
C ILE A 12 17.51 35.68 45.62
N SER A 13 17.91 36.75 46.31
CA SER A 13 18.66 36.68 47.57
C SER A 13 18.63 38.02 48.29
N TYR A 14 19.07 38.05 49.54
CA TYR A 14 19.34 39.26 50.29
C TYR A 14 20.81 39.29 50.70
N VAL A 15 21.50 40.38 50.39
CA VAL A 15 22.90 40.60 50.80
C VAL A 15 22.95 41.88 51.61
N ASN A 16 23.44 41.81 52.86
CA ASN A 16 23.52 42.95 53.78
C ASN A 16 22.19 43.71 53.96
N GLY A 17 21.06 42.99 53.94
CA GLY A 17 19.72 43.57 54.11
C GLY A 17 19.12 44.21 52.85
N ALA A 18 19.85 44.26 51.72
CA ALA A 18 19.32 44.71 50.43
C ALA A 18 18.87 43.51 49.58
N PRO A 19 17.67 43.56 48.96
CA PRO A 19 17.21 42.52 48.04
C PRO A 19 17.99 42.58 46.73
N VAL A 20 18.60 41.46 46.34
CA VAL A 20 19.18 41.24 45.01
C VAL A 20 18.08 40.71 44.10
N ARG A 21 17.85 41.37 42.96
CA ARG A 21 16.82 41.03 41.98
C ARG A 21 17.42 40.27 40.80
N LEU A 22 16.59 39.52 40.07
CA LEU A 22 17.04 38.69 38.94
C LEU A 22 17.74 39.53 37.85
N HIS A 23 17.32 40.77 37.63
CA HIS A 23 17.97 41.66 36.66
C HIS A 23 19.38 42.11 37.07
N ASP A 24 19.73 42.04 38.37
CA ASP A 24 21.07 42.40 38.85
C ASP A 24 22.13 41.35 38.44
N VAL A 25 21.70 40.12 38.09
CA VAL A 25 22.60 38.98 37.83
C VAL A 25 22.39 38.32 36.48
N ALA A 26 21.28 38.57 35.79
CA ALA A 26 20.95 37.97 34.51
C ALA A 26 20.15 38.91 33.60
N SER A 27 20.33 38.75 32.28
CA SER A 27 19.48 39.40 31.29
C SER A 27 18.20 38.57 31.08
N VAL A 28 17.05 39.18 31.36
CA VAL A 28 15.75 38.53 31.19
C VAL A 28 15.09 39.11 29.93
N VAL A 29 15.05 38.30 28.87
CA VAL A 29 14.49 38.67 27.57
C VAL A 29 13.40 37.69 27.16
N ASN A 30 12.40 38.18 26.42
CA ASN A 30 11.46 37.30 25.73
C ASN A 30 12.17 36.70 24.52
N GLY A 31 12.64 35.47 24.68
CA GLY A 31 13.27 34.69 23.61
C GLY A 31 12.36 33.58 23.10
N VAL A 32 12.78 32.96 22.00
CA VAL A 32 12.26 31.63 21.63
C VAL A 32 12.85 30.57 22.56
N GLU A 33 12.10 29.51 22.83
CA GLU A 33 12.56 28.40 23.68
C GLU A 33 13.81 27.70 23.10
N ASN A 34 13.91 27.65 21.77
CA ASN A 34 15.03 27.02 21.08
C ASN A 34 15.49 27.91 19.91
N ASP A 35 16.67 28.50 20.05
CA ASP A 35 17.34 29.34 19.05
C ASP A 35 18.35 28.56 18.18
N GLN A 36 18.56 27.27 18.46
CA GLN A 36 19.51 26.41 17.75
C GLN A 36 18.92 25.80 16.47
N VAL A 37 17.61 25.89 16.29
CA VAL A 37 16.91 25.35 15.12
C VAL A 37 16.42 26.50 14.25
N ALA A 38 16.95 26.56 13.04
CA ALA A 38 16.47 27.46 12.00
C ALA A 38 16.02 26.65 10.78
N ALA A 39 14.93 27.07 10.17
CA ALA A 39 14.39 26.46 8.98
C ALA A 39 14.14 27.52 7.90
N TRP A 40 14.39 27.12 6.66
CA TRP A 40 14.13 27.93 5.48
C TRP A 40 13.37 27.09 4.46
N ALA A 41 12.39 27.69 3.81
CA ALA A 41 11.69 27.13 2.66
C ALA A 41 11.92 28.04 1.46
N ASN A 42 12.54 27.52 0.40
CA ASN A 42 12.86 28.27 -0.83
C ASN A 42 13.59 29.61 -0.56
N GLY A 43 14.56 29.60 0.37
CA GLY A 43 15.36 30.79 0.71
C GLY A 43 14.68 31.80 1.63
N LYS A 44 13.45 31.55 2.09
CA LYS A 44 12.74 32.39 3.07
C LYS A 44 12.70 31.68 4.43
N SER A 45 12.87 32.43 5.52
CA SER A 45 12.73 31.87 6.88
C SER A 45 11.33 31.29 7.06
N ALA A 46 11.27 30.06 7.58
CA ALA A 46 10.03 29.30 7.72
C ALA A 46 10.07 28.47 8.99
N VAL A 47 8.89 28.10 9.49
CA VAL A 47 8.74 27.08 10.54
C VAL A 47 8.29 25.80 9.85
N LEU A 48 9.07 24.72 10.02
CA LEU A 48 8.76 23.41 9.46
C LEU A 48 8.09 22.54 10.53
N LEU A 49 6.93 21.99 10.20
CA LEU A 49 6.25 20.99 11.00
C LEU A 49 6.35 19.64 10.28
N ASP A 50 7.17 18.74 10.81
CA ASP A 50 7.31 17.37 10.29
C ASP A 50 6.21 16.48 10.89
N ILE A 51 5.29 16.01 10.03
CA ILE A 51 4.21 15.10 10.44
C ILE A 51 4.62 13.67 10.08
N ARG A 52 4.81 12.86 11.11
CA ARG A 52 5.16 11.44 10.96
C ARG A 52 3.95 10.56 11.17
N ARG A 53 3.82 9.55 10.32
CA ARG A 53 2.79 8.54 10.46
C ARG A 53 3.05 7.69 11.72
N GLN A 54 2.00 7.47 12.52
CA GLN A 54 2.01 6.44 13.55
C GLN A 54 2.07 5.02 12.93
N PRO A 55 2.66 4.03 13.62
CA PRO A 55 2.58 2.62 13.21
C PRO A 55 1.10 2.23 13.00
N SER A 56 0.78 1.49 11.94
CA SER A 56 -0.58 1.03 11.55
C SER A 56 -1.57 2.06 10.97
N ALA A 57 -1.27 3.36 10.96
CA ALA A 57 -2.20 4.33 10.35
C ALA A 57 -2.20 4.27 8.81
N ASN A 58 -3.35 4.55 8.18
CA ASN A 58 -3.45 4.67 6.73
C ASN A 58 -2.92 6.04 6.28
N ILE A 59 -1.86 6.04 5.46
CA ILE A 59 -1.20 7.28 5.01
C ILE A 59 -2.15 8.12 4.13
N VAL A 60 -2.93 7.48 3.26
CA VAL A 60 -3.82 8.16 2.31
C VAL A 60 -4.92 8.90 3.05
N GLU A 61 -5.54 8.23 4.01
CA GLU A 61 -6.59 8.78 4.88
C GLU A 61 -6.05 9.89 5.77
N THR A 62 -4.91 9.67 6.42
CA THR A 62 -4.29 10.67 7.32
C THR A 62 -3.99 11.96 6.56
N VAL A 63 -3.43 11.88 5.36
CA VAL A 63 -3.14 13.06 4.53
C VAL A 63 -4.41 13.73 4.02
N ALA A 64 -5.46 12.95 3.73
CA ALA A 64 -6.76 13.52 3.36
C ALA A 64 -7.37 14.32 4.53
N ALA A 65 -7.32 13.78 5.76
CA ALA A 65 -7.79 14.47 6.96
C ALA A 65 -6.98 15.75 7.23
N ILE A 66 -5.64 15.68 7.17
CA ILE A 66 -4.79 16.88 7.32
C ILE A 66 -5.18 17.94 6.30
N ARG A 67 -5.32 17.56 5.02
CA ARG A 67 -5.69 18.48 3.94
C ARG A 67 -7.08 19.09 4.12
N ALA A 68 -8.02 18.37 4.73
CA ALA A 68 -9.35 18.88 5.04
C ALA A 68 -9.33 19.96 6.13
N GLU A 69 -8.40 19.87 7.08
CA GLU A 69 -8.23 20.85 8.18
C GLU A 69 -7.36 22.06 7.78
N LEU A 70 -6.50 21.95 6.76
CA LEU A 70 -5.64 23.06 6.30
C LEU A 70 -6.39 24.37 6.02
N PRO A 71 -7.58 24.40 5.40
CA PRO A 71 -8.32 25.64 5.17
C PRO A 71 -8.74 26.34 6.47
N ALA A 72 -9.20 25.58 7.47
CA ALA A 72 -9.59 26.13 8.76
C ALA A 72 -8.36 26.72 9.49
N LEU A 73 -7.23 26.02 9.46
CA LEU A 73 -5.97 26.53 10.01
C LEU A 73 -5.50 27.80 9.29
N ARG A 74 -5.62 27.85 7.95
CA ARG A 74 -5.28 29.06 7.17
C ARG A 74 -6.11 30.27 7.55
N ALA A 75 -7.38 30.09 7.92
CA ALA A 75 -8.27 31.18 8.30
C ALA A 75 -7.92 31.82 9.66
N VAL A 76 -7.27 31.06 10.56
CA VAL A 76 -6.86 31.53 11.90
C VAL A 76 -5.48 32.21 11.87
N LEU A 77 -4.72 32.02 10.78
CA LEU A 77 -3.38 32.58 10.68
C LEU A 77 -3.38 34.09 10.40
N PRO A 78 -2.42 34.85 10.98
CA PRO A 78 -2.28 36.27 10.70
C PRO A 78 -1.98 36.55 9.22
N ALA A 79 -2.37 37.73 8.73
CA ALA A 79 -2.24 38.15 7.32
C ALA A 79 -0.81 38.16 6.73
N GLY A 80 0.22 37.88 7.52
CA GLY A 80 1.62 37.75 7.09
C GLY A 80 2.16 36.32 7.04
N VAL A 81 1.38 35.31 7.46
CA VAL A 81 1.83 33.91 7.55
C VAL A 81 1.17 33.09 6.45
N ASN A 82 1.99 32.47 5.59
CA ASN A 82 1.50 31.58 4.54
C ASN A 82 1.78 30.11 4.91
N LEU A 83 0.71 29.31 5.01
CA LEU A 83 0.77 27.89 5.29
C LEU A 83 0.78 27.08 3.97
N GLY A 84 1.96 26.59 3.61
CA GLY A 84 2.19 25.74 2.44
C GLY A 84 2.66 24.33 2.81
N ILE A 85 2.40 23.37 1.94
CA ILE A 85 2.97 22.01 2.04
C ILE A 85 4.33 22.06 1.34
N PHE A 86 5.41 21.87 2.10
CA PHE A 86 6.77 21.92 1.56
C PHE A 86 7.20 20.61 0.89
N ALA A 87 6.87 19.47 1.52
CA ALA A 87 7.15 18.14 0.98
C ALA A 87 5.98 17.21 1.29
N ASP A 88 5.52 16.46 0.28
CA ASP A 88 4.48 15.45 0.42
C ASP A 88 4.95 14.14 -0.21
N ARG A 89 5.29 13.16 0.64
CA ARG A 89 5.71 11.82 0.20
C ARG A 89 4.53 10.93 -0.20
N THR A 90 3.30 11.33 0.09
CA THR A 90 2.08 10.56 -0.17
C THR A 90 1.63 10.65 -1.62
N ILE A 91 2.07 11.66 -2.37
CA ILE A 91 1.79 11.79 -3.82
C ILE A 91 2.33 10.56 -4.57
N THR A 92 3.56 10.13 -4.27
CA THR A 92 4.17 8.95 -4.87
C THR A 92 3.38 7.68 -4.55
N ILE A 93 2.88 7.55 -3.31
CA ILE A 93 2.09 6.38 -2.90
C ILE A 93 0.78 6.30 -3.69
N ARG A 94 0.03 7.40 -3.81
CA ARG A 94 -1.22 7.41 -4.59
C ARG A 94 -0.97 7.15 -6.08
N ALA A 95 0.10 7.73 -6.63
CA ALA A 95 0.49 7.50 -8.02
C ALA A 95 0.84 6.02 -8.25
N SER A 96 1.64 5.40 -7.37
CA SER A 96 1.99 3.99 -7.48
C SER A 96 0.77 3.06 -7.42
N VAL A 97 -0.21 3.34 -6.55
CA VAL A 97 -1.45 2.55 -6.48
C VAL A 97 -2.24 2.68 -7.78
N ALA A 98 -2.44 3.90 -8.29
CA ALA A 98 -3.15 4.13 -9.54
C ALA A 98 -2.44 3.50 -10.75
N ASP A 99 -1.10 3.60 -10.81
CA ASP A 99 -0.29 2.99 -11.86
C ASP A 99 -0.42 1.47 -11.86
N VAL A 100 -0.45 0.84 -10.68
CA VAL A 100 -0.67 -0.60 -10.60
C VAL A 100 -2.09 -0.96 -10.99
N GLU A 101 -3.12 -0.25 -10.52
CA GLU A 101 -4.51 -0.53 -10.91
C GLU A 101 -4.66 -0.51 -12.44
N PHE A 102 -4.06 0.49 -13.09
CA PHE A 102 -3.99 0.57 -14.54
C PHE A 102 -3.22 -0.61 -15.15
N THR A 103 -2.05 -0.94 -14.61
CA THR A 103 -1.20 -2.03 -15.10
C THR A 103 -1.89 -3.39 -14.96
N LEU A 104 -2.62 -3.62 -13.86
CA LEU A 104 -3.39 -4.84 -13.62
C LEU A 104 -4.53 -4.97 -14.63
N LEU A 105 -5.27 -3.89 -14.87
CA LEU A 105 -6.34 -3.87 -15.88
C LEU A 105 -5.76 -4.12 -17.28
N LEU A 106 -4.66 -3.46 -17.63
CA LEU A 106 -3.95 -3.66 -18.89
C LEU A 106 -3.47 -5.11 -19.04
N ALA A 107 -2.91 -5.70 -17.98
CA ALA A 107 -2.45 -7.09 -17.97
C ALA A 107 -3.60 -8.07 -18.20
N ILE A 108 -4.76 -7.87 -17.54
CA ILE A 108 -5.95 -8.70 -17.75
C ILE A 108 -6.42 -8.61 -19.22
N VAL A 109 -6.49 -7.39 -19.78
CA VAL A 109 -6.90 -7.20 -21.18
C VAL A 109 -5.93 -7.87 -22.15
N LEU A 110 -4.62 -7.72 -21.92
CA LEU A 110 -3.58 -8.36 -22.74
C LEU A 110 -3.66 -9.88 -22.67
N VAL A 111 -3.83 -10.43 -21.48
CA VAL A 111 -4.03 -11.86 -21.25
C VAL A 111 -5.23 -12.37 -22.06
N VAL A 112 -6.38 -11.71 -21.96
CA VAL A 112 -7.60 -12.09 -22.69
C VAL A 112 -7.36 -12.03 -24.21
N MET A 113 -6.66 -11.00 -24.69
CA MET A 113 -6.32 -10.86 -26.11
C MET A 113 -5.41 -12.00 -26.58
N VAL A 114 -4.38 -12.37 -25.82
CA VAL A 114 -3.48 -13.47 -26.16
C VAL A 114 -4.25 -14.80 -26.21
N ILE A 115 -5.07 -15.08 -25.19
CA ILE A 115 -5.92 -16.28 -25.15
C ILE A 115 -6.84 -16.34 -26.38
N PHE A 116 -7.44 -15.22 -26.77
CA PHE A 116 -8.29 -15.13 -27.96
C PHE A 116 -7.52 -15.49 -29.24
N VAL A 117 -6.30 -14.99 -29.39
CA VAL A 117 -5.44 -15.25 -30.56
C VAL A 117 -5.07 -16.73 -30.67
N PHE A 118 -4.76 -17.40 -29.55
CA PHE A 118 -4.38 -18.81 -29.53
C PHE A 118 -5.57 -19.76 -29.75
N LEU A 119 -6.69 -19.55 -29.03
CA LEU A 119 -7.84 -20.46 -29.10
C LEU A 119 -8.74 -20.22 -30.31
N ARG A 120 -8.74 -19.00 -30.89
CA ARG A 120 -9.59 -18.57 -32.03
C ARG A 120 -11.09 -18.90 -31.89
N ARG A 121 -11.55 -19.22 -30.68
CA ARG A 121 -12.92 -19.65 -30.39
C ARG A 121 -13.44 -18.88 -29.20
N LEU A 122 -14.42 -18.00 -29.46
CA LEU A 122 -14.98 -17.07 -28.48
C LEU A 122 -15.33 -17.74 -27.15
N TRP A 123 -16.06 -18.85 -27.19
CA TRP A 123 -16.50 -19.57 -25.98
C TRP A 123 -15.34 -20.14 -25.13
N ALA A 124 -14.25 -20.56 -25.77
CA ALA A 124 -13.07 -21.07 -25.06
C ALA A 124 -12.28 -19.91 -24.40
N THR A 125 -12.36 -18.70 -24.95
CA THR A 125 -11.74 -17.49 -24.40
C THR A 125 -12.56 -16.88 -23.25
N VAL A 126 -13.89 -16.92 -23.32
CA VAL A 126 -14.75 -16.30 -22.27
C VAL A 126 -14.52 -16.93 -20.90
N ILE A 127 -14.29 -18.24 -20.83
CA ILE A 127 -14.16 -18.95 -19.55
C ILE A 127 -12.96 -18.42 -18.73
N PRO A 128 -11.71 -18.41 -19.24
CA PRO A 128 -10.59 -17.74 -18.56
C PRO A 128 -10.82 -16.25 -18.32
N SER A 129 -11.45 -15.54 -19.27
CA SER A 129 -11.68 -14.09 -19.18
C SER A 129 -12.54 -13.68 -18.00
N VAL A 130 -13.48 -14.53 -17.58
CA VAL A 130 -14.32 -14.31 -16.40
C VAL A 130 -13.68 -14.87 -15.13
N ALA A 131 -12.97 -15.99 -15.23
CA ALA A 131 -12.29 -16.62 -14.09
C ALA A 131 -11.23 -15.70 -13.47
N VAL A 132 -10.42 -15.02 -14.30
CA VAL A 132 -9.35 -14.13 -13.83
C VAL A 132 -9.89 -12.99 -12.94
N PRO A 133 -10.82 -12.12 -13.39
CA PRO A 133 -11.35 -11.06 -12.53
C PRO A 133 -12.07 -11.58 -11.28
N LEU A 134 -12.84 -12.67 -11.41
CA LEU A 134 -13.58 -13.25 -10.29
C LEU A 134 -12.63 -13.74 -9.19
N SER A 135 -11.53 -14.37 -9.58
CA SER A 135 -10.52 -14.87 -8.65
C SER A 135 -9.75 -13.74 -7.94
N LEU A 136 -9.48 -12.62 -8.62
CA LEU A 136 -8.87 -11.44 -8.02
C LEU A 136 -9.81 -10.79 -6.99
N ILE A 137 -11.11 -10.69 -7.29
CA ILE A 137 -12.12 -10.21 -6.35
C ILE A 137 -12.18 -11.14 -5.12
N GLY A 138 -12.16 -12.46 -5.31
CA GLY A 138 -12.11 -13.42 -4.22
C GLY A 138 -10.83 -13.27 -3.38
N THR A 139 -9.70 -13.03 -4.02
CA THR A 139 -8.41 -12.77 -3.36
C THR A 139 -8.48 -11.51 -2.49
N PHE A 140 -9.03 -10.40 -3.02
CA PHE A 140 -9.26 -9.19 -2.25
C PHE A 140 -10.19 -9.43 -1.05
N GLY A 141 -11.22 -10.28 -1.20
CA GLY A 141 -12.08 -10.68 -0.10
C GLY A 141 -11.32 -11.39 1.02
N VAL A 142 -10.46 -12.34 0.69
CA VAL A 142 -9.63 -13.06 1.68
C VAL A 142 -8.57 -12.13 2.28
N MET A 143 -7.94 -11.27 1.47
CA MET A 143 -6.98 -10.27 1.96
C MET A 143 -7.63 -9.31 2.97
N ALA A 144 -8.83 -8.81 2.67
CA ALA A 144 -9.59 -7.95 3.57
C ALA A 144 -9.94 -8.67 4.88
N PHE A 145 -10.31 -9.96 4.81
CA PHE A 145 -10.61 -10.76 6.00
C PHE A 145 -9.35 -11.05 6.85
N ALA A 146 -8.21 -11.27 6.21
CA ALA A 146 -6.92 -11.50 6.88
C ALA A 146 -6.23 -10.21 7.35
N GLY A 147 -6.81 -9.04 7.06
CA GLY A 147 -6.25 -7.74 7.44
C GLY A 147 -4.99 -7.35 6.66
N PHE A 148 -4.77 -7.94 5.48
CA PHE A 148 -3.66 -7.55 4.61
C PHE A 148 -3.92 -6.19 3.97
N SER A 149 -2.85 -5.41 3.81
CA SER A 149 -2.92 -4.10 3.19
C SER A 149 -2.72 -4.21 1.68
N LEU A 150 -3.20 -3.21 0.96
CA LEU A 150 -2.98 -3.09 -0.48
C LEU A 150 -1.86 -2.08 -0.68
N ASP A 151 -0.67 -2.63 -0.90
CA ASP A 151 0.61 -1.94 -0.99
C ASP A 151 1.37 -2.38 -2.25
N ASN A 152 2.54 -1.83 -2.50
CA ASN A 152 3.28 -2.15 -3.72
C ASN A 152 3.70 -3.64 -3.82
N LEU A 153 3.93 -4.33 -2.69
CA LEU A 153 4.37 -5.73 -2.69
C LEU A 153 3.21 -6.69 -2.96
N SER A 154 2.10 -6.51 -2.26
CA SER A 154 0.85 -7.24 -2.50
C SER A 154 0.34 -7.04 -3.93
N LEU A 155 0.46 -5.83 -4.46
CA LEU A 155 0.14 -5.50 -5.84
C LEU A 155 1.02 -6.24 -6.87
N MET A 156 2.33 -6.30 -6.63
CA MET A 156 3.23 -7.12 -7.45
C MET A 156 2.87 -8.61 -7.36
N ALA A 157 2.52 -9.11 -6.17
CA ALA A 157 2.08 -10.48 -5.98
C ALA A 157 0.82 -10.78 -6.81
N LEU A 158 -0.19 -9.90 -6.80
CA LEU A 158 -1.41 -10.04 -7.61
C LEU A 158 -1.13 -10.00 -9.11
N THR A 159 -0.19 -9.15 -9.53
CA THR A 159 0.21 -9.05 -10.95
C THR A 159 0.85 -10.36 -11.41
N VAL A 160 1.75 -10.94 -10.61
CA VAL A 160 2.37 -12.25 -10.89
C VAL A 160 1.33 -13.37 -10.82
N ALA A 161 0.45 -13.35 -9.82
CA ALA A 161 -0.62 -14.33 -9.65
C ALA A 161 -1.53 -14.40 -10.88
N THR A 162 -1.85 -13.24 -11.47
CA THR A 162 -2.68 -13.15 -12.68
C THR A 162 -2.11 -13.96 -13.84
N GLY A 163 -0.78 -14.05 -13.96
CA GLY A 163 -0.13 -14.91 -14.97
C GLY A 163 -0.39 -16.40 -14.71
N PHE A 164 -0.29 -16.84 -13.46
CA PHE A 164 -0.51 -18.25 -13.10
C PHE A 164 -1.97 -18.72 -13.31
N VAL A 165 -2.97 -17.83 -13.16
CA VAL A 165 -4.40 -18.17 -13.41
C VAL A 165 -4.63 -18.71 -14.80
N VAL A 166 -3.94 -18.11 -15.75
CA VAL A 166 -4.25 -18.23 -17.16
C VAL A 166 -3.79 -19.57 -17.69
N ASP A 167 -2.55 -19.94 -17.37
CA ASP A 167 -1.96 -21.22 -17.77
C ASP A 167 -2.87 -22.39 -17.37
N ASP A 168 -3.36 -22.28 -16.15
CA ASP A 168 -4.16 -23.22 -15.42
C ASP A 168 -5.56 -23.44 -16.01
N ALA A 169 -6.22 -22.35 -16.39
CA ALA A 169 -7.50 -22.37 -17.10
C ALA A 169 -7.34 -22.79 -18.57
N ILE A 170 -6.25 -22.38 -19.23
CA ILE A 170 -5.95 -22.75 -20.62
C ILE A 170 -5.75 -24.26 -20.72
N VAL A 171 -4.91 -24.87 -19.89
CA VAL A 171 -4.60 -26.31 -19.95
C VAL A 171 -5.88 -27.15 -19.76
N MET A 172 -6.79 -26.73 -18.87
CA MET A 172 -8.07 -27.42 -18.69
C MET A 172 -8.98 -27.27 -19.92
N ILE A 173 -9.13 -26.05 -20.45
CA ILE A 173 -9.99 -25.80 -21.62
C ILE A 173 -9.45 -26.49 -22.87
N GLU A 174 -8.14 -26.45 -23.10
CA GLU A 174 -7.50 -27.10 -24.23
C GLU A 174 -7.74 -28.61 -24.20
N ASN A 175 -7.67 -29.24 -23.03
CA ASN A 175 -7.98 -30.67 -22.91
C ASN A 175 -9.47 -30.98 -23.15
N ILE A 176 -10.38 -30.15 -22.65
CA ILE A 176 -11.81 -30.32 -22.89
C ILE A 176 -12.13 -30.16 -24.38
N VAL A 177 -11.56 -29.13 -25.03
CA VAL A 177 -11.73 -28.87 -26.46
C VAL A 177 -11.18 -30.04 -27.28
N ARG A 178 -10.02 -30.60 -26.92
CA ARG A 178 -9.45 -31.80 -27.55
C ARG A 178 -10.44 -32.98 -27.56
N TYR A 179 -11.15 -33.24 -26.46
CA TYR A 179 -12.16 -34.31 -26.41
C TYR A 179 -13.44 -33.97 -27.19
N ILE A 180 -13.84 -32.69 -27.24
CA ILE A 180 -14.96 -32.25 -28.08
C ILE A 180 -14.63 -32.46 -29.56
N GLU A 181 -13.41 -32.16 -29.99
CA GLU A 181 -12.93 -32.38 -31.36
C GLU A 181 -12.84 -33.88 -31.71
N GLN A 182 -12.62 -34.74 -30.72
CA GLN A 182 -12.70 -36.21 -30.87
C GLN A 182 -14.15 -36.74 -30.92
N GLY A 183 -15.16 -35.86 -30.90
CA GLY A 183 -16.57 -36.21 -31.07
C GLY A 183 -17.33 -36.50 -29.78
N LYS A 184 -16.73 -36.24 -28.60
CA LYS A 184 -17.45 -36.37 -27.32
C LYS A 184 -18.40 -35.20 -27.09
N GLN A 185 -19.50 -35.44 -26.38
CA GLN A 185 -20.39 -34.35 -25.98
C GLN A 185 -19.71 -33.40 -24.97
N PRO A 186 -20.01 -32.09 -24.96
CA PRO A 186 -19.33 -31.11 -24.10
C PRO A 186 -19.32 -31.47 -22.61
N ARG A 187 -20.42 -32.05 -22.11
CA ARG A 187 -20.52 -32.45 -20.70
C ARG A 187 -19.62 -33.65 -20.37
N GLU A 188 -19.57 -34.63 -21.27
CA GLU A 188 -18.69 -35.81 -21.12
C GLU A 188 -17.21 -35.41 -21.26
N ALA A 189 -16.91 -34.53 -22.22
CA ALA A 189 -15.57 -33.98 -22.40
C ALA A 189 -15.09 -33.19 -21.17
N ALA A 190 -15.98 -32.43 -20.53
CA ALA A 190 -15.68 -31.72 -19.29
C ALA A 190 -15.39 -32.67 -18.12
N GLU A 191 -16.15 -33.75 -17.98
CA GLU A 191 -15.95 -34.74 -16.91
C GLU A 191 -14.63 -35.49 -17.07
N ILE A 192 -14.35 -35.97 -18.29
CA ILE A 192 -13.09 -36.67 -18.59
C ILE A 192 -11.90 -35.71 -18.45
N GLY A 193 -12.02 -34.51 -19.00
CA GLY A 193 -10.96 -33.50 -18.94
C GLY A 193 -10.63 -33.08 -17.51
N ALA A 194 -11.64 -32.88 -16.66
CA ALA A 194 -11.46 -32.56 -15.25
C ALA A 194 -10.82 -33.72 -14.47
N ARG A 195 -11.17 -34.97 -14.79
CA ARG A 195 -10.58 -36.15 -14.10
C ARG A 195 -9.13 -36.40 -14.49
N GLU A 196 -8.76 -36.11 -15.73
CA GLU A 196 -7.38 -36.27 -16.22
C GLU A 196 -6.45 -35.18 -15.69
N ILE A 197 -6.91 -33.92 -15.67
CA ILE A 197 -6.04 -32.76 -15.37
C ILE A 197 -6.22 -32.24 -13.95
N GLY A 198 -7.35 -32.50 -13.29
CA GLY A 198 -7.64 -31.97 -11.95
C GLY A 198 -6.60 -32.34 -10.91
N PHE A 199 -6.07 -33.56 -10.94
CA PHE A 199 -4.99 -33.96 -10.03
C PHE A 199 -3.70 -33.19 -10.28
N THR A 200 -3.32 -33.03 -11.55
CA THR A 200 -2.14 -32.27 -11.97
C THR A 200 -2.22 -30.81 -11.53
N ILE A 201 -3.40 -30.19 -11.69
CA ILE A 201 -3.70 -28.82 -11.28
C ILE A 201 -3.51 -28.61 -9.77
N ILE A 202 -4.06 -29.51 -8.96
CA ILE A 202 -3.94 -29.43 -7.50
C ILE A 202 -2.48 -29.64 -7.09
N SER A 203 -1.78 -30.60 -7.71
CA SER A 203 -0.36 -30.84 -7.42
C SER A 203 0.50 -29.62 -7.73
N LEU A 204 0.30 -28.98 -8.89
CA LEU A 204 1.06 -27.81 -9.32
C LEU A 204 0.80 -26.61 -8.38
N THR A 205 -0.45 -26.45 -7.94
CA THR A 205 -0.85 -25.43 -6.95
C THR A 205 -0.12 -25.63 -5.61
N VAL A 206 -0.11 -26.86 -5.08
CA VAL A 206 0.58 -27.17 -3.81
C VAL A 206 2.10 -26.97 -3.97
N SER A 207 2.68 -27.38 -5.09
CA SER A 207 4.10 -27.15 -5.37
C SER A 207 4.44 -25.66 -5.42
N LEU A 208 3.60 -24.84 -6.06
CA LEU A 208 3.82 -23.39 -6.14
C LEU A 208 3.77 -22.74 -4.76
N ILE A 209 2.77 -23.08 -3.93
CA ILE A 209 2.70 -22.60 -2.54
C ILE A 209 3.93 -23.05 -1.74
N ALA A 210 4.40 -24.29 -1.94
CA ALA A 210 5.57 -24.83 -1.24
C ALA A 210 6.87 -24.09 -1.60
N VAL A 211 7.02 -23.60 -2.85
CA VAL A 211 8.18 -22.79 -3.27
C VAL A 211 8.30 -21.48 -2.49
N PHE A 212 7.19 -20.92 -2.02
CA PHE A 212 7.18 -19.67 -1.25
C PHE A 212 7.31 -19.88 0.26
N LEU A 213 7.25 -21.13 0.74
CA LEU A 213 7.38 -21.44 2.17
C LEU A 213 8.69 -20.92 2.79
N PRO A 214 9.87 -21.00 2.14
CA PRO A 214 11.10 -20.43 2.68
C PRO A 214 11.03 -18.91 2.90
N LEU A 215 10.33 -18.18 2.01
CA LEU A 215 10.15 -16.73 2.16
C LEU A 215 9.29 -16.38 3.37
N LEU A 216 8.27 -17.20 3.66
CA LEU A 216 7.42 -17.02 4.85
C LEU A 216 8.20 -17.21 6.16
N LEU A 217 9.23 -18.06 6.15
CA LEU A 217 10.04 -18.38 7.33
C LEU A 217 11.27 -17.48 7.49
N MET A 218 11.51 -16.55 6.57
CA MET A 218 12.70 -15.70 6.60
C MET A 218 12.61 -14.66 7.74
N PRO A 219 13.60 -14.56 8.63
CA PRO A 219 13.61 -13.57 9.70
C PRO A 219 14.04 -12.18 9.20
N GLY A 220 13.76 -11.16 10.00
CA GLY A 220 14.24 -9.79 9.78
C GLY A 220 13.31 -8.90 8.94
N VAL A 221 13.81 -7.72 8.56
CA VAL A 221 13.03 -6.70 7.85
C VAL A 221 12.68 -7.16 6.43
N THR A 222 13.65 -7.75 5.72
CA THR A 222 13.47 -8.34 4.40
C THR A 222 12.44 -9.46 4.42
N GLY A 223 12.48 -10.32 5.44
CA GLY A 223 11.48 -11.36 5.65
C GLY A 223 10.07 -10.80 5.77
N ARG A 224 9.86 -9.74 6.58
CA ARG A 224 8.54 -9.09 6.71
C ARG A 224 7.99 -8.55 5.39
N LEU A 225 8.86 -7.97 4.55
CA LEU A 225 8.48 -7.48 3.22
C LEU A 225 8.01 -8.64 2.32
N PHE A 226 8.81 -9.71 2.22
CA PHE A 226 8.45 -10.87 1.39
C PHE A 226 7.34 -11.74 1.97
N HIS A 227 7.05 -11.62 3.27
CA HIS A 227 5.98 -12.35 3.94
C HIS A 227 4.60 -11.93 3.39
N GLU A 228 4.37 -10.62 3.24
CA GLU A 228 3.12 -10.09 2.66
C GLU A 228 2.98 -10.52 1.19
N PHE A 229 4.06 -10.41 0.41
CA PHE A 229 4.10 -10.91 -0.97
C PHE A 229 3.75 -12.41 -1.08
N ALA A 230 4.38 -13.26 -0.26
CA ALA A 230 4.21 -14.70 -0.29
C ALA A 230 2.80 -15.13 0.13
N TRP A 231 2.21 -14.47 1.14
CA TRP A 231 0.82 -14.73 1.53
C TRP A 231 -0.17 -14.34 0.46
N VAL A 232 -0.06 -13.12 -0.08
CA VAL A 232 -0.98 -12.64 -1.11
C VAL A 232 -0.93 -13.53 -2.33
N LEU A 233 0.26 -13.93 -2.78
CA LEU A 233 0.40 -14.86 -3.89
C LEU A 233 -0.20 -16.24 -3.58
N SER A 234 0.04 -16.79 -2.39
CA SER A 234 -0.51 -18.09 -1.99
C SER A 234 -2.04 -18.08 -1.91
N ILE A 235 -2.61 -16.99 -1.38
CA ILE A 235 -4.06 -16.77 -1.32
C ILE A 235 -4.63 -16.62 -2.72
N ALA A 236 -3.97 -15.84 -3.57
CA ALA A 236 -4.39 -15.62 -4.94
C ALA A 236 -4.46 -16.95 -5.71
N VAL A 237 -3.36 -17.71 -5.73
CA VAL A 237 -3.30 -19.02 -6.41
C VAL A 237 -4.37 -19.98 -5.88
N ARG A 238 -4.63 -19.97 -4.56
CA ARG A 238 -5.68 -20.80 -3.96
C ARG A 238 -7.09 -20.37 -4.36
N CYS A 239 -7.35 -19.07 -4.49
CA CYS A 239 -8.67 -18.55 -4.85
C CYS A 239 -8.98 -18.72 -6.35
N GLN A 240 -7.93 -18.94 -7.15
CA GLN A 240 -7.97 -19.07 -8.60
C GLN A 240 -8.30 -20.50 -9.10
N ARG A 241 -8.30 -21.50 -8.21
CA ARG A 241 -8.50 -22.92 -8.51
C ARG A 241 -9.70 -23.48 -7.78
#